data_AF-A0A7C5WMQ1-F1
#
_entry.id   AF-A0A7C5WMQ1-F1
#
_cell.length_a   1.000
_cell.length_b   1.000
_cell.length_c   1.000
_cell.angle_alpha   90.00
_cell.angle_beta   90.00
_cell.angle_gamma   90.00
#
_symmetry.space_group_name_H-M   'P 1'
#
loop_
_entity.id
_entity.type
_entity.pdbx_description
1 polymer ?
#
loop_
_entity_poly.entity_id
_entity_poly.type
_entity_poly.pdbx_seq_one_letter_code
_entity_poly.pdbx_strand_id
1 'polypeptide(L)'
;MKSLIDTLLKQLDILINLVEGCDSLNWYKNTLIELKRKLEKTRKPIIPSRVLWNKYIRLYSSIEETISIVKSQEERIHLYRVLPSIREELLDFISSLKRAYLIERVQLGLPIILCLLVTLLRLFEVFSDFILAGFLFSITALLLLFYSPQIGLIVNSTSGFLIAFKGVSISDVVLGLFLSAVSLTYTLIILLTKSQKFSSRIEELVKSISLSIQLEFKQESQLKTENIMCLMRNYDVDTSGFLKYSDREELVKYKAILALIHGTSTCNNSTTLISDSATSEK
;
A
#
# COMPACT_ATOMS: atom_id res chain seq x y z
N MET A 1 -4.42 -1.51 -6.88
CA MET A 1 -3.47 -0.37 -6.94
C MET A 1 -3.89 0.74 -7.91
N LYS A 2 -4.36 0.43 -9.13
CA LYS A 2 -4.77 1.47 -10.09
C LYS A 2 -5.86 2.41 -9.54
N SER A 3 -6.97 1.85 -9.03
CA SER A 3 -8.07 2.63 -8.43
C SER A 3 -7.60 3.54 -7.30
N LEU A 4 -6.78 3.02 -6.39
CA LEU A 4 -6.21 3.77 -5.26
C LEU A 4 -5.38 4.98 -5.72
N ILE A 5 -4.52 4.78 -6.74
CA ILE A 5 -3.76 5.89 -7.32
C ILE A 5 -4.69 6.89 -7.98
N ASP A 6 -5.74 6.45 -8.65
CA ASP A 6 -6.72 7.35 -9.27
C ASP A 6 -7.46 8.18 -8.19
N THR A 7 -7.75 7.62 -7.02
CA THR A 7 -8.28 8.34 -5.86
C THR A 7 -7.27 9.35 -5.30
N LEU A 8 -6.00 8.96 -5.16
CA LEU A 8 -4.93 9.87 -4.73
C LEU A 8 -4.72 11.03 -5.70
N LEU A 9 -4.81 10.78 -7.01
CA LEU A 9 -4.73 11.81 -8.04
C LEU A 9 -5.86 12.84 -7.93
N LYS A 10 -7.08 12.40 -7.60
CA LYS A 10 -8.21 13.31 -7.33
C LYS A 10 -7.96 14.20 -6.11
N GLN A 11 -7.41 13.63 -5.02
CA GLN A 11 -7.08 14.44 -3.83
C GLN A 11 -5.94 15.42 -4.12
N LEU A 12 -4.94 15.02 -4.91
CA LEU A 12 -3.89 15.93 -5.37
C LEU A 12 -4.44 17.09 -6.19
N ASP A 13 -5.45 16.85 -7.03
CA ASP A 13 -6.10 17.94 -7.79
C ASP A 13 -6.79 18.95 -6.88
N ILE A 14 -7.47 18.47 -5.83
CA ILE A 14 -8.08 19.36 -4.83
C ILE A 14 -6.98 20.19 -4.14
N LEU A 15 -5.89 19.56 -3.72
CA LEU A 15 -4.76 20.25 -3.09
C LEU A 15 -4.12 21.29 -4.02
N ILE A 16 -3.90 20.95 -5.29
CA ILE A 16 -3.32 21.87 -6.30
C ILE A 16 -4.22 23.09 -6.50
N ASN A 17 -5.53 22.90 -6.60
CA ASN A 17 -6.49 24.00 -6.75
C ASN A 17 -6.53 24.91 -5.51
N LEU A 18 -6.35 24.36 -4.32
CA LEU A 18 -6.26 25.15 -3.08
C LEU A 18 -4.98 26.00 -3.03
N VAL A 19 -3.88 25.49 -3.59
CA VAL A 19 -2.60 26.23 -3.70
C VAL A 19 -2.66 27.32 -4.77
N GLU A 20 -3.48 27.15 -5.82
CA GLU A 20 -3.62 28.10 -6.94
C GLU A 20 -4.06 29.50 -6.51
N GLY A 21 -4.76 29.62 -5.38
CA GLY A 21 -5.13 30.93 -4.83
C GLY A 21 -3.98 31.71 -4.18
N CYS A 22 -2.74 31.20 -4.15
CA CYS A 22 -1.59 31.81 -3.48
C CYS A 22 -0.38 31.97 -4.42
N ASP A 23 -0.16 33.17 -4.94
CA ASP A 23 0.94 33.49 -5.86
C ASP A 23 2.33 33.13 -5.34
N SER A 24 2.52 33.22 -4.03
CA SER A 24 3.79 32.94 -3.37
C SER A 24 4.12 31.42 -3.32
N LEU A 25 3.14 30.54 -3.54
CA LEU A 25 3.29 29.08 -3.55
C LEU A 25 3.41 28.47 -4.97
N ASN A 26 3.56 29.29 -6.00
CA ASN A 26 3.62 28.84 -7.40
C ASN A 26 4.72 27.78 -7.66
N TRP A 27 5.87 27.85 -6.96
CA TRP A 27 6.91 26.83 -7.07
C TRP A 27 6.43 25.45 -6.57
N TYR A 28 5.73 25.42 -5.43
CA TYR A 28 5.17 24.18 -4.88
C TYR A 28 4.05 23.63 -5.77
N LYS A 29 3.19 24.51 -6.29
CA LYS A 29 2.15 24.14 -7.27
C LYS A 29 2.74 23.41 -8.48
N ASN A 30 3.74 24.03 -9.12
CA ASN A 30 4.40 23.45 -10.29
C ASN A 30 5.07 22.11 -9.97
N THR A 31 5.68 22.00 -8.79
CA THR A 31 6.29 20.76 -8.32
C THR A 31 5.24 19.67 -8.09
N LEU A 32 4.10 19.97 -7.47
CA LEU A 32 3.00 19.02 -7.28
C LEU A 32 2.41 18.56 -8.61
N ILE A 33 2.25 19.47 -9.59
CA ILE A 33 1.80 19.12 -10.94
C ILE A 33 2.80 18.19 -11.63
N GLU A 34 4.10 18.45 -11.50
CA GLU A 34 5.15 17.56 -12.04
C GLU A 34 5.10 16.17 -11.39
N LEU A 35 4.97 16.11 -10.06
CA LEU A 35 4.87 14.86 -9.33
C LEU A 35 3.59 14.09 -9.66
N LYS A 36 2.46 14.78 -9.85
CA LYS A 36 1.20 14.19 -10.33
C LYS A 36 1.41 13.52 -11.69
N ARG A 37 2.01 14.23 -12.66
CA ARG A 37 2.33 13.67 -13.98
C ARG A 37 3.29 12.48 -13.90
N LYS A 38 4.28 12.53 -13.00
CA LYS A 38 5.20 11.39 -12.76
C LYS A 38 4.44 10.19 -12.17
N LEU A 39 3.51 10.42 -11.25
CA LEU A 39 2.69 9.38 -10.64
C LEU A 39 1.76 8.72 -11.67
N GLU A 40 1.12 9.51 -12.54
CA GLU A 40 0.28 9.02 -13.64
C GLU A 40 1.04 8.12 -14.61
N LYS A 41 2.26 8.53 -14.99
CA LYS A 41 3.13 7.79 -15.92
C LYS A 41 3.81 6.58 -15.29
N THR A 42 3.88 6.50 -13.98
CA THR A 42 4.58 5.41 -13.29
C THR A 42 3.78 4.11 -13.41
N ARG A 43 4.44 3.04 -13.85
CA ARG A 43 3.82 1.72 -13.93
C ARG A 43 3.47 1.21 -12.54
N LYS A 44 2.26 0.67 -12.42
CA LYS A 44 1.63 0.32 -11.14
C LYS A 44 1.76 -1.20 -10.93
N PRO A 45 2.22 -1.68 -9.76
CA PRO A 45 2.18 -3.10 -9.46
C PRO A 45 0.72 -3.58 -9.42
N ILE A 46 0.50 -4.82 -9.84
CA ILE A 46 -0.80 -5.48 -9.74
C ILE A 46 -1.03 -5.92 -8.29
N ILE A 47 0.01 -6.44 -7.63
CA ILE A 47 -0.03 -6.92 -6.26
C ILE A 47 0.59 -5.86 -5.34
N PRO A 48 -0.20 -5.12 -4.55
CA PRO A 48 0.34 -4.12 -3.65
C PRO A 48 1.10 -4.79 -2.50
N SER A 49 2.34 -4.36 -2.24
CA SER A 49 3.06 -4.79 -1.04
C SER A 49 2.54 -4.06 0.20
N ARG A 50 2.71 -4.66 1.39
CA ARG A 50 2.34 -4.02 2.67
C ARG A 50 3.03 -2.67 2.86
N VAL A 51 4.31 -2.58 2.48
CA VAL A 51 5.09 -1.33 2.56
C VAL A 51 4.47 -0.26 1.65
N LEU A 52 4.10 -0.62 0.42
CA LEU A 52 3.47 0.30 -0.52
C LEU A 52 2.09 0.77 -0.01
N TRP A 53 1.33 -0.14 0.58
CA TRP A 53 0.03 0.15 1.20
C TRP A 53 0.16 1.14 2.36
N ASN A 54 1.12 0.93 3.27
CA ASN A 54 1.35 1.84 4.39
C ASN A 54 1.76 3.24 3.92
N LYS A 55 2.64 3.33 2.91
CA LYS A 55 3.03 4.61 2.31
C LYS A 55 1.85 5.31 1.62
N TYR A 56 0.98 4.55 0.95
CA TYR A 56 -0.25 5.09 0.37
C TYR A 56 -1.17 5.68 1.44
N ILE A 57 -1.46 4.94 2.52
CA ILE A 57 -2.33 5.42 3.60
C ILE A 57 -1.78 6.70 4.23
N ARG A 58 -0.49 6.70 4.57
CA ARG A 58 0.17 7.86 5.18
C ARG A 58 0.09 9.10 4.29
N LEU A 59 0.41 8.95 3.01
CA LEU A 59 0.37 10.05 2.05
C LEU A 59 -1.06 10.54 1.82
N TYR A 60 -2.01 9.62 1.66
CA TYR A 60 -3.42 9.96 1.45
C TYR A 60 -3.99 10.74 2.66
N SER A 61 -3.73 10.23 3.88
CA SER A 61 -4.15 10.86 5.13
C SER A 61 -3.53 12.25 5.29
N SER A 62 -2.25 12.41 4.98
CA SER A 62 -1.57 13.71 5.07
C SER A 62 -2.14 14.74 4.10
N ILE A 63 -2.51 14.31 2.89
CA ILE A 63 -3.17 15.18 1.90
C ILE A 63 -4.59 15.54 2.36
N GLU A 64 -5.39 14.58 2.82
CA GLU A 64 -6.74 14.85 3.33
C GLU A 64 -6.73 15.78 4.55
N GLU A 65 -5.82 15.55 5.50
CA GLU A 65 -5.63 16.40 6.67
C GLU A 65 -5.32 17.84 6.24
N THR A 66 -4.42 18.00 5.26
CA THR A 66 -4.07 19.33 4.72
C THR A 66 -5.26 20.00 4.02
N ILE A 67 -6.02 19.25 3.21
CA ILE A 67 -7.22 19.77 2.54
C ILE A 67 -8.28 20.20 3.57
N SER A 68 -8.46 19.42 4.64
CA SER A 68 -9.41 19.73 5.72
C SER A 68 -9.07 21.05 6.40
N ILE A 69 -7.80 21.22 6.81
CA ILE A 69 -7.33 22.41 7.55
C ILE A 69 -7.41 23.67 6.71
N VAL A 70 -7.01 23.58 5.44
CA VAL A 70 -7.06 24.72 4.52
C VAL A 70 -8.51 25.15 4.23
N LYS A 71 -9.47 24.23 4.35
CA LYS A 71 -10.90 24.54 4.24
C LYS A 71 -11.50 25.08 5.53
N SER A 72 -10.96 24.73 6.71
CA SER A 72 -11.49 25.13 8.02
C SER A 72 -10.87 26.43 8.59
N GLN A 73 -9.69 26.85 8.12
CA GLN A 73 -8.99 28.06 8.60
C GLN A 73 -8.64 29.03 7.45
N GLU A 74 -8.70 30.35 7.74
CA GLU A 74 -8.29 31.42 6.80
C GLU A 74 -6.77 31.53 6.60
N GLU A 75 -5.96 30.87 7.42
CA GLU A 75 -4.50 31.05 7.42
C GLU A 75 -3.78 30.09 6.46
N ARG A 76 -3.71 30.52 5.20
CA ARG A 76 -2.93 29.87 4.13
C ARG A 76 -1.41 29.81 4.40
N ILE A 77 -0.92 30.49 5.44
CA ILE A 77 0.48 30.46 5.88
C ILE A 77 0.89 29.03 6.27
N HIS A 78 -0.03 28.24 6.80
CA HIS A 78 0.29 26.90 7.27
C HIS A 78 0.61 25.92 6.09
N LEU A 79 0.09 26.16 4.88
CA LEU A 79 0.43 25.38 3.67
C LEU A 79 1.94 25.35 3.38
N TYR A 80 2.66 26.44 3.65
CA TYR A 80 4.11 26.55 3.43
C TYR A 80 4.92 25.50 4.18
N ARG A 81 4.44 25.07 5.35
CA ARG A 81 5.17 24.12 6.21
C ARG A 81 4.93 22.67 5.79
N VAL A 82 3.80 22.36 5.13
CA VAL A 82 3.39 20.97 4.83
C VAL A 82 3.69 20.55 3.42
N LEU A 83 3.58 21.48 2.47
CA LEU A 83 3.85 21.20 1.06
C LEU A 83 5.23 20.55 0.83
N PRO A 84 6.32 20.92 1.55
CA PRO A 84 7.58 20.19 1.48
C PRO A 84 7.47 18.72 1.90
N SER A 85 6.76 18.44 3.01
CA SER A 85 6.58 17.08 3.52
C SER A 85 5.74 16.23 2.56
N ILE A 86 4.62 16.75 2.05
CA ILE A 86 3.79 16.06 1.05
C ILE A 86 4.60 15.79 -0.23
N ARG A 87 5.42 16.75 -0.67
CA ARG A 87 6.31 16.59 -1.81
C ARG A 87 7.30 15.45 -1.59
N GLU A 88 7.93 15.37 -0.42
CA GLU A 88 8.87 14.30 -0.09
C GLU A 88 8.18 12.94 0.01
N GLU A 89 7.02 12.87 0.66
CA GLU A 89 6.21 11.64 0.75
C GLU A 89 5.75 11.17 -0.63
N LEU A 90 5.39 12.09 -1.54
CA LEU A 90 5.07 11.78 -2.94
C LEU A 90 6.29 11.22 -3.70
N LEU A 91 7.45 11.85 -3.55
CA LEU A 91 8.69 11.39 -4.19
C LEU A 91 9.06 9.98 -3.71
N ASP A 92 9.01 9.74 -2.40
CA ASP A 92 9.27 8.44 -1.81
C ASP A 92 8.24 7.40 -2.26
N PHE A 93 6.96 7.77 -2.33
CA PHE A 93 5.90 6.89 -2.82
C PHE A 93 6.08 6.52 -4.29
N ILE A 94 6.42 7.47 -5.16
CA ILE A 94 6.71 7.23 -6.59
C ILE A 94 7.93 6.29 -6.72
N SER A 95 8.98 6.52 -5.94
CA SER A 95 10.17 5.65 -5.95
C SER A 95 9.82 4.22 -5.52
N SER A 96 8.97 4.09 -4.49
CA SER A 96 8.50 2.83 -3.93
C SER A 96 7.59 2.09 -4.91
N LEU A 97 6.75 2.80 -5.66
CA LEU A 97 5.93 2.25 -6.74
C LEU A 97 6.78 1.60 -7.83
N LYS A 98 7.82 2.31 -8.30
CA LYS A 98 8.75 1.79 -9.31
C LYS A 98 9.46 0.54 -8.82
N ARG A 99 9.99 0.59 -7.59
CA ARG A 99 10.68 -0.55 -6.97
C ARG A 99 9.74 -1.75 -6.79
N ALA A 100 8.53 -1.54 -6.28
CA ALA A 100 7.54 -2.59 -6.09
C ALA A 100 7.13 -3.24 -7.43
N TYR A 101 6.94 -2.43 -8.48
CA TYR A 101 6.68 -2.94 -9.83
C TYR A 101 7.80 -3.84 -10.34
N LEU A 102 9.07 -3.42 -10.20
CA LEU A 102 10.21 -4.23 -10.63
C LEU A 102 10.32 -5.54 -9.83
N ILE A 103 10.13 -5.48 -8.51
CA ILE A 103 10.15 -6.68 -7.65
C ILE A 103 9.04 -7.64 -8.08
N GLU A 104 7.81 -7.16 -8.32
CA GLU A 104 6.72 -7.99 -8.83
C GLU A 104 7.09 -8.65 -10.15
N ARG A 105 7.72 -7.92 -11.08
CA ARG A 105 8.15 -8.49 -12.37
C ARG A 105 9.20 -9.57 -12.23
N VAL A 106 10.16 -9.40 -11.32
CA VAL A 106 11.17 -10.41 -11.02
C VAL A 106 10.51 -11.64 -10.39
N GLN A 107 9.62 -11.46 -9.42
CA GLN A 107 8.90 -12.55 -8.75
C GLN A 107 8.04 -13.36 -9.73
N LEU A 108 7.30 -12.68 -10.61
CA LEU A 108 6.47 -13.35 -11.62
C LEU A 108 7.30 -13.95 -12.78
N GLY A 109 8.49 -13.41 -13.04
CA GLY A 109 9.39 -13.93 -14.08
C GLY A 109 10.19 -15.14 -13.65
N LEU A 110 10.41 -15.33 -12.35
CA LEU A 110 11.24 -16.41 -11.81
C LEU A 110 10.77 -17.83 -12.24
N PRO A 111 9.48 -18.18 -12.18
CA PRO A 111 9.00 -19.48 -12.68
C PRO A 111 9.23 -19.68 -14.17
N ILE A 112 9.15 -18.60 -14.96
CA ILE A 112 9.35 -18.63 -16.42
C ILE A 112 10.82 -18.85 -16.75
N ILE A 113 11.71 -18.10 -16.09
CA ILE A 113 13.16 -18.23 -16.27
C ILE A 113 13.63 -19.63 -15.87
N LEU A 114 13.13 -20.15 -14.75
CA LEU A 114 13.44 -21.52 -14.32
C LEU A 114 12.95 -22.56 -15.35
N CYS A 115 11.73 -22.41 -15.86
CA CYS A 115 11.21 -23.31 -16.89
C CYS A 115 12.02 -23.24 -18.19
N LEU A 116 12.41 -22.02 -18.61
CA LEU A 116 13.27 -21.81 -19.77
C LEU A 116 14.66 -22.46 -19.60
N LEU A 117 15.26 -22.33 -18.42
CA LEU A 117 16.57 -22.92 -18.14
C LEU A 117 16.49 -24.46 -18.10
N VAL A 118 15.45 -25.00 -17.46
CA VAL A 118 15.20 -26.46 -17.41
C VAL A 118 14.98 -27.03 -18.80
N THR A 119 14.11 -26.40 -19.61
CA THR A 119 13.84 -26.86 -20.98
C THR A 119 15.07 -26.76 -21.87
N LEU A 120 15.90 -25.72 -21.70
CA LEU A 120 17.16 -25.57 -22.42
C LEU A 120 18.16 -26.67 -22.07
N LEU A 121 18.38 -26.95 -20.78
CA LEU A 121 19.27 -28.02 -20.34
C LEU A 121 18.81 -29.38 -20.85
N ARG A 122 17.51 -29.65 -20.76
CA ARG A 122 16.94 -30.91 -21.28
C ARG A 122 17.04 -31.03 -22.79
N LEU A 123 16.95 -29.92 -23.53
CA LEU A 123 17.13 -29.92 -24.98
C LEU A 123 18.57 -30.30 -25.38
N PHE A 124 19.56 -29.90 -24.60
CA PHE A 124 20.95 -30.30 -24.80
C PHE A 124 21.21 -31.77 -24.45
N GLU A 125 20.53 -32.32 -23.44
CA GLU A 125 20.68 -33.72 -23.05
C GLU A 125 19.93 -34.68 -23.99
N VAL A 126 18.69 -34.35 -24.34
CA VAL A 126 17.81 -35.18 -25.17
C VAL A 126 17.06 -34.29 -26.13
N PHE A 127 17.43 -34.36 -27.41
CA PHE A 127 16.71 -33.64 -28.45
C PHE A 127 15.34 -34.30 -28.70
N SER A 128 14.26 -33.58 -28.38
CA SER A 128 12.87 -34.04 -28.53
C SER A 128 11.99 -32.88 -28.95
N ASP A 129 11.10 -33.11 -29.92
CA ASP A 129 10.17 -32.11 -30.43
C ASP A 129 9.29 -31.50 -29.33
N PHE A 130 8.95 -32.29 -28.30
CA PHE A 130 8.17 -31.80 -27.16
C PHE A 130 8.96 -30.89 -26.23
N ILE A 131 10.25 -31.17 -26.03
CA ILE A 131 11.15 -30.33 -25.22
C ILE A 131 11.43 -29.03 -25.98
N LEU A 132 11.63 -29.11 -27.29
CA LEU A 132 11.77 -27.93 -28.16
C LEU A 132 10.52 -27.06 -28.14
N ALA A 133 9.32 -27.66 -28.21
CA ALA A 133 8.06 -26.93 -28.08
C ALA A 133 7.95 -26.25 -26.70
N GLY A 134 8.26 -26.95 -25.61
CA GLY A 134 8.30 -26.37 -24.25
C GLY A 134 9.26 -25.19 -24.14
N PHE A 135 10.45 -25.30 -24.76
CA PHE A 135 11.41 -24.20 -24.82
C PHE A 135 10.85 -22.98 -25.57
N LEU A 136 10.24 -23.17 -26.74
CA LEU A 136 9.60 -22.10 -27.51
C LEU A 136 8.43 -21.45 -26.74
N PHE A 137 7.62 -22.24 -26.04
CA PHE A 137 6.57 -21.72 -25.16
C PHE A 137 7.16 -20.92 -24.01
N SER A 138 8.28 -21.33 -23.43
CA SER A 138 8.96 -20.61 -22.34
C SER A 138 9.53 -19.26 -22.82
N ILE A 139 10.10 -19.19 -24.02
CA ILE A 139 10.52 -17.92 -24.65
C ILE A 139 9.31 -17.02 -24.87
N THR A 140 8.23 -17.56 -25.43
CA THR A 140 7.00 -16.82 -25.70
C THR A 140 6.39 -16.29 -24.40
N ALA A 141 6.37 -17.11 -23.35
CA ALA A 141 5.93 -16.74 -22.01
C ALA A 141 6.75 -15.57 -21.43
N LEU A 142 8.07 -15.59 -21.63
CA LEU A 142 8.96 -14.52 -21.18
C LEU A 142 8.66 -13.19 -21.88
N LEU A 143 8.45 -13.21 -23.19
CA LEU A 143 8.06 -12.01 -23.95
C LEU A 143 6.68 -11.49 -23.49
N LEU A 144 5.72 -12.40 -23.33
CA LEU A 144 4.36 -12.06 -22.90
C LEU A 144 4.31 -11.55 -21.46
N LEU A 145 5.23 -11.94 -20.58
CA LEU A 145 5.30 -11.46 -19.20
C LEU A 145 5.28 -9.92 -19.15
N PHE A 146 5.98 -9.24 -20.06
CA PHE A 146 6.09 -7.77 -20.06
C PHE A 146 4.81 -7.06 -20.53
N TYR A 147 4.02 -7.70 -21.38
CA TYR A 147 2.75 -7.16 -21.89
C TYR A 147 1.56 -7.56 -21.03
N SER A 148 1.40 -8.87 -20.80
CA SER A 148 0.33 -9.47 -20.02
C SER A 148 0.88 -10.61 -19.16
N PRO A 149 1.24 -10.33 -17.88
CA PRO A 149 1.85 -11.34 -17.01
C PRO A 149 0.94 -12.56 -16.77
N GLN A 150 -0.38 -12.40 -16.82
CA GLN A 150 -1.33 -13.51 -16.70
C GLN A 150 -1.20 -14.49 -17.87
N ILE A 151 -1.16 -13.96 -19.10
CA ILE A 151 -1.04 -14.80 -20.30
C ILE A 151 0.35 -15.44 -20.32
N GLY A 152 1.40 -14.70 -19.99
CA GLY A 152 2.76 -15.24 -19.88
C GLY A 152 2.85 -16.43 -18.92
N LEU A 153 2.24 -16.34 -17.73
CA LEU A 153 2.22 -17.43 -16.76
C LEU A 153 1.38 -18.64 -17.21
N ILE A 154 0.27 -18.43 -17.91
CA ILE A 154 -0.54 -19.52 -18.49
C ILE A 154 0.27 -20.27 -19.54
N VAL A 155 0.92 -19.55 -20.46
CA VAL A 155 1.79 -20.14 -21.48
C VAL A 155 2.96 -20.90 -20.84
N ASN A 156 3.52 -20.36 -19.75
CA ASN A 156 4.56 -21.06 -18.99
C ASN A 156 4.04 -22.36 -18.33
N SER A 157 2.81 -22.35 -17.82
CA SER A 157 2.17 -23.55 -17.29
C SER A 157 2.01 -24.63 -18.38
N THR A 158 1.65 -24.24 -19.61
CA THR A 158 1.62 -25.17 -20.75
C THR A 158 2.99 -25.78 -21.03
N SER A 159 4.07 -24.98 -20.97
CA SER A 159 5.44 -25.49 -21.07
C SER A 159 5.75 -26.53 -19.98
N GLY A 160 5.44 -26.22 -18.71
CA GLY A 160 5.62 -27.15 -17.60
C GLY A 160 4.84 -28.47 -17.77
N PHE A 161 3.60 -28.39 -18.27
CA PHE A 161 2.81 -29.59 -18.59
C PHE A 161 3.39 -30.42 -19.72
N LEU A 162 3.95 -29.81 -20.77
CA LEU A 162 4.60 -30.54 -21.85
C LEU A 162 5.81 -31.34 -21.35
N ILE A 163 6.61 -30.74 -20.46
CA ILE A 163 7.72 -31.42 -19.79
C ILE A 163 7.20 -32.59 -18.94
N ALA A 164 6.11 -32.38 -18.19
CA ALA A 164 5.58 -33.41 -17.31
C ALA A 164 4.95 -34.60 -18.07
N PHE A 165 4.26 -34.33 -19.19
CA PHE A 165 3.53 -35.35 -19.92
C PHE A 165 4.42 -36.21 -20.82
N LYS A 166 5.53 -35.64 -21.32
CA LYS A 166 6.48 -36.30 -22.23
C LYS A 166 7.88 -36.47 -21.63
N GLY A 167 8.03 -36.18 -20.34
CA GLY A 167 9.26 -36.39 -19.60
C GLY A 167 9.66 -37.86 -19.60
N VAL A 168 10.95 -38.10 -19.79
CA VAL A 168 11.49 -39.47 -19.86
C VAL A 168 11.67 -40.05 -18.45
N SER A 169 11.83 -39.19 -17.44
CA SER A 169 12.05 -39.59 -16.05
C SER A 169 10.96 -39.08 -15.11
N ILE A 170 10.78 -39.78 -13.97
CA ILE A 170 9.90 -39.33 -12.88
C ILE A 170 10.29 -37.92 -12.40
N SER A 171 11.58 -37.59 -12.45
CA SER A 171 12.07 -36.25 -12.09
C SER A 171 11.53 -35.16 -13.00
N ASP A 172 11.34 -35.43 -14.29
CA ASP A 172 10.75 -34.49 -15.26
C ASP A 172 9.27 -34.27 -15.00
N VAL A 173 8.56 -35.34 -14.65
CA VAL A 173 7.14 -35.28 -14.28
C VAL A 173 6.97 -34.37 -13.06
N VAL A 174 7.75 -34.59 -12.00
CA VAL A 174 7.68 -33.79 -10.77
C VAL A 174 8.06 -32.33 -11.03
N LEU A 175 9.15 -32.09 -11.76
CA LEU A 175 9.64 -30.73 -12.05
C LEU A 175 8.65 -29.95 -12.95
N GLY A 176 8.12 -30.59 -13.99
CA GLY A 176 7.15 -29.98 -14.89
C GLY A 176 5.83 -29.64 -14.18
N LEU A 177 5.31 -30.56 -13.36
CA LEU A 177 4.12 -30.30 -12.54
C LEU A 177 4.36 -29.19 -11.52
N PHE A 178 5.52 -29.15 -10.86
CA PHE A 178 5.86 -28.10 -9.90
C PHE A 178 5.91 -26.72 -10.57
N LEU A 179 6.62 -26.58 -11.69
CA LEU A 179 6.72 -25.32 -12.44
C LEU A 179 5.35 -24.86 -12.97
N SER A 180 4.51 -25.80 -13.41
CA SER A 180 3.15 -25.52 -13.83
C SER A 180 2.27 -25.06 -12.68
N ALA A 181 2.31 -25.78 -11.55
CA ALA A 181 1.54 -25.46 -10.35
C ALA A 181 1.88 -24.06 -9.83
N VAL A 182 3.18 -23.74 -9.70
CA VAL A 182 3.65 -22.41 -9.28
C VAL A 182 3.14 -21.32 -10.22
N SER A 183 3.23 -21.52 -11.54
CA SER A 183 2.77 -20.55 -12.53
C SER A 183 1.25 -20.32 -12.47
N LEU A 184 0.47 -21.40 -12.26
CA LEU A 184 -0.97 -21.33 -12.06
C LEU A 184 -1.34 -20.64 -10.75
N THR A 185 -0.62 -20.91 -9.66
CA THR A 185 -0.82 -20.22 -8.38
C THR A 185 -0.63 -18.72 -8.53
N TYR A 186 0.45 -18.27 -9.18
CA TYR A 186 0.66 -16.85 -9.45
C TYR A 186 -0.41 -16.26 -10.38
N THR A 187 -0.87 -17.01 -11.38
CA THR A 187 -1.98 -16.59 -12.25
C THR A 187 -3.25 -16.37 -11.43
N LEU A 188 -3.57 -17.30 -10.54
CA LEU A 188 -4.74 -17.23 -9.66
C LEU A 188 -4.64 -16.07 -8.68
N ILE A 189 -3.47 -15.83 -8.08
CA ILE A 189 -3.22 -14.65 -7.24
C ILE A 189 -3.52 -13.38 -8.04
N ILE A 190 -3.02 -13.23 -9.26
CA ILE A 190 -3.27 -12.05 -10.09
C ILE A 190 -4.77 -11.90 -10.40
N LEU A 191 -5.47 -12.98 -10.74
CA LEU A 191 -6.91 -12.96 -11.02
C LEU A 191 -7.72 -12.54 -9.79
N LEU A 192 -7.41 -13.08 -8.62
CA LEU A 192 -8.05 -12.70 -7.36
C LEU A 192 -7.79 -11.22 -7.03
N THR A 193 -6.55 -10.77 -7.19
CA THR A 193 -6.14 -9.38 -6.87
C THR A 193 -6.78 -8.36 -7.83
N LYS A 194 -7.02 -8.74 -9.10
CA LYS A 194 -7.77 -7.92 -10.06
C LYS A 194 -9.28 -7.98 -9.89
N SER A 195 -9.80 -8.94 -9.12
CA SER A 195 -11.24 -9.13 -9.02
C SER A 195 -11.92 -7.91 -8.39
N GLN A 196 -13.07 -7.54 -8.96
CA GLN A 196 -13.89 -6.43 -8.46
C GLN A 196 -14.31 -6.66 -7.01
N LYS A 197 -14.49 -7.93 -6.59
CA LYS A 197 -14.78 -8.33 -5.21
C LYS A 197 -13.66 -7.95 -4.23
N PHE A 198 -12.40 -8.03 -4.66
CA PHE A 198 -11.28 -7.63 -3.81
C PHE A 198 -11.19 -6.10 -3.70
N SER A 199 -11.36 -5.39 -4.82
CA SER A 199 -11.41 -3.91 -4.80
C SER A 199 -12.58 -3.40 -3.96
N SER A 200 -13.77 -3.98 -4.13
CA SER A 200 -14.97 -3.59 -3.38
C SER A 200 -14.80 -3.87 -1.89
N ARG A 201 -14.22 -5.03 -1.51
CA ARG A 201 -13.92 -5.32 -0.10
C ARG A 201 -12.94 -4.33 0.49
N ILE A 202 -11.88 -3.95 -0.24
CA ILE A 202 -10.93 -2.93 0.25
C ILE A 202 -11.61 -1.58 0.38
N GLU A 203 -12.38 -1.15 -0.63
CA GLU A 203 -13.13 0.11 -0.59
C GLU A 203 -14.14 0.14 0.56
N GLU A 204 -14.84 -0.97 0.80
CA GLU A 204 -15.78 -1.14 1.90
C GLU A 204 -15.06 -1.14 3.26
N LEU A 205 -13.88 -1.75 3.37
CA LEU A 205 -13.08 -1.73 4.60
C LEU A 205 -12.56 -0.32 4.91
N VAL A 206 -12.06 0.39 3.89
CA VAL A 206 -11.62 1.79 4.03
C VAL A 206 -12.81 2.68 4.40
N LYS A 207 -13.98 2.48 3.76
CA LYS A 207 -15.20 3.22 4.08
C LYS A 207 -15.67 2.91 5.50
N SER A 208 -15.64 1.65 5.93
CA SER A 208 -15.98 1.24 7.29
C SER A 208 -15.04 1.87 8.30
N ILE A 209 -13.73 1.86 8.06
CA ILE A 209 -12.75 2.54 8.93
C ILE A 209 -13.05 4.04 9.00
N SER A 210 -13.30 4.69 7.85
CA SER A 210 -13.64 6.12 7.82
C SER A 210 -14.93 6.45 8.57
N LEU A 211 -15.94 5.57 8.50
CA LEU A 211 -17.20 5.72 9.21
C LEU A 211 -17.03 5.49 10.72
N SER A 212 -16.26 4.48 11.12
CA SER A 212 -15.92 4.22 12.52
C SER A 212 -15.19 5.41 13.13
N ILE A 213 -14.19 5.96 12.41
CA ILE A 213 -13.48 7.18 12.82
C ILE A 213 -14.45 8.35 12.95
N GLN A 214 -15.34 8.59 11.96
CA GLN A 214 -16.30 9.69 12.01
C GLN A 214 -17.32 9.54 13.16
N LEU A 215 -17.76 8.31 13.45
CA LEU A 215 -18.73 8.04 14.52
C LEU A 215 -18.11 8.22 15.91
N GLU A 216 -16.89 7.72 16.12
CA GLU A 216 -16.17 7.94 17.38
C GLU A 216 -15.75 9.39 17.55
N PHE A 217 -15.32 10.09 16.49
CA PHE A 217 -15.03 11.53 16.58
C PHE A 217 -16.27 12.35 16.99
N LYS A 218 -17.47 11.88 16.63
CA LYS A 218 -18.75 12.52 16.98
C LYS A 218 -19.27 12.14 18.37
N GLN A 219 -18.85 11.00 18.92
CA GLN A 219 -19.16 10.58 20.30
C GLN A 219 -18.13 11.09 21.32
N GLU A 220 -16.84 11.14 20.96
CA GLU A 220 -15.74 11.54 21.83
C GLU A 220 -15.39 13.03 21.77
N SER A 221 -16.09 13.84 20.97
CA SER A 221 -16.02 15.31 21.05
C SER A 221 -16.41 15.88 22.43
N GLN A 222 -16.82 15.03 23.39
CA GLN A 222 -17.11 15.34 24.79
C GLN A 222 -15.98 14.95 25.78
N LEU A 223 -14.90 14.30 25.34
CA LEU A 223 -13.79 13.91 26.22
C LEU A 223 -12.85 15.08 26.49
N LYS A 224 -12.59 15.34 27.79
CA LYS A 224 -11.64 16.34 28.26
C LYS A 224 -10.23 16.01 27.75
N THR A 225 -9.51 17.04 27.33
CA THR A 225 -8.15 17.03 26.75
C THR A 225 -7.13 16.22 27.57
N GLU A 226 -7.32 16.15 28.89
CA GLU A 226 -6.47 15.41 29.85
C GLU A 226 -6.50 13.89 29.66
N ASN A 227 -7.66 13.29 29.37
CA ASN A 227 -7.78 11.85 29.14
C ASN A 227 -7.10 11.42 27.83
N ILE A 228 -7.11 12.30 26.84
CA ILE A 228 -6.57 12.06 25.50
C ILE A 228 -5.03 12.17 25.52
N MET A 229 -4.49 13.08 26.32
CA MET A 229 -3.04 13.17 26.56
C MET A 229 -2.48 11.94 27.31
N CYS A 230 -3.26 11.34 28.22
CA CYS A 230 -2.91 10.10 28.89
C CYS A 230 -2.84 8.91 27.91
N LEU A 231 -3.82 8.81 27.01
CA LEU A 231 -3.82 7.81 25.92
C LEU A 231 -2.59 7.96 25.01
N MET A 232 -2.28 9.18 24.57
CA MET A 232 -1.10 9.40 23.71
C MET A 232 0.22 8.99 24.35
N ARG A 233 0.38 9.29 25.65
CA ARG A 233 1.61 8.97 26.39
C ARG A 233 1.78 7.47 26.62
N ASN A 234 0.68 6.75 26.85
CA ASN A 234 0.72 5.31 27.07
C ASN A 234 0.91 4.52 25.77
N TYR A 235 0.54 5.10 24.63
CA TYR A 235 0.59 4.44 23.32
C TYR A 235 1.72 4.91 22.41
N ASP A 236 2.64 5.73 22.94
CA ASP A 236 3.75 6.33 22.19
C ASP A 236 3.29 6.90 20.84
N VAL A 237 2.10 7.52 20.86
CA VAL A 237 1.45 8.01 19.66
C VAL A 237 2.22 9.23 19.20
N ASP A 238 2.96 9.05 18.09
CA ASP A 238 3.78 10.09 17.54
C ASP A 238 2.94 11.36 17.32
N THR A 239 3.31 12.45 18.02
CA THR A 239 2.67 13.76 17.88
C THR A 239 3.19 14.52 16.66
N SER A 240 4.08 13.92 15.85
CA SER A 240 4.54 14.48 14.59
C SER A 240 3.40 14.52 13.56
N GLY A 241 3.21 15.65 12.92
CA GLY A 241 2.04 15.89 12.07
C GLY A 241 1.63 17.35 12.13
N PHE A 242 0.90 17.79 11.12
CA PHE A 242 0.71 19.21 10.87
C PHE A 242 -0.33 19.86 11.78
N LEU A 243 -1.40 19.16 12.17
CA LEU A 243 -2.36 19.67 13.16
C LEU A 243 -1.72 20.03 14.51
N LYS A 244 -0.46 19.64 14.81
CA LYS A 244 0.25 20.06 16.02
C LYS A 244 0.36 21.59 16.13
N TYR A 245 0.34 22.28 15.00
CA TYR A 245 0.61 23.72 14.90
C TYR A 245 -0.63 24.59 14.69
N SER A 246 -1.80 24.00 14.43
CA SER A 246 -3.06 24.71 14.14
C SER A 246 -4.17 24.36 15.12
N ASP A 247 -4.39 23.06 15.41
CA ASP A 247 -5.29 22.60 16.47
C ASP A 247 -4.74 21.29 17.07
N ARG A 248 -3.79 21.47 18.01
CA ARG A 248 -3.10 20.34 18.64
C ARG A 248 -4.09 19.42 19.35
N GLU A 249 -5.20 19.95 19.86
CA GLU A 249 -6.20 19.19 20.59
C GLU A 249 -7.00 18.27 19.66
N GLU A 250 -7.41 18.73 18.47
CA GLU A 250 -8.05 17.86 17.47
C GLU A 250 -7.12 16.77 16.91
N LEU A 251 -5.83 17.07 16.69
CA LEU A 251 -4.86 16.04 16.27
C LEU A 251 -4.73 14.92 17.29
N VAL A 252 -4.62 15.34 18.54
CA VAL A 252 -4.42 14.48 19.70
C VAL A 252 -5.66 13.59 19.87
N LYS A 253 -6.87 14.16 19.71
CA LYS A 253 -8.14 13.41 19.65
C LYS A 253 -8.16 12.40 18.51
N TYR A 254 -7.90 12.84 17.28
CA TYR A 254 -7.91 11.99 16.09
C TYR A 254 -6.96 10.79 16.21
N LYS A 255 -5.73 11.03 16.67
CA LYS A 255 -4.72 9.97 16.80
C LYS A 255 -4.95 9.06 18.00
N ALA A 256 -5.50 9.56 19.11
CA ALA A 256 -5.89 8.73 20.24
C ALA A 256 -7.07 7.82 19.89
N ILE A 257 -8.05 8.33 19.13
CA ILE A 257 -9.17 7.55 18.59
C ILE A 257 -8.66 6.45 17.65
N LEU A 258 -7.76 6.77 16.73
CA LEU A 258 -7.11 5.77 15.88
C LEU A 258 -6.41 4.66 16.70
N ALA A 259 -5.75 5.01 17.80
CA ALA A 259 -5.15 4.03 18.71
C ALA A 259 -6.21 3.15 19.41
N LEU A 260 -7.31 3.74 19.88
CA LEU A 260 -8.43 3.03 20.48
C LEU A 260 -9.10 2.04 19.50
N ILE A 261 -9.34 2.45 18.25
CA ILE A 261 -9.90 1.59 17.19
C ILE A 261 -8.99 0.40 16.89
N HIS A 262 -7.67 0.59 16.97
CA HIS A 262 -6.70 -0.48 16.78
C HIS A 262 -6.64 -1.50 17.94
N GLY A 263 -7.54 -1.39 18.93
CA GLY A 263 -7.81 -2.43 19.92
C GLY A 263 -6.95 -2.33 21.17
N THR A 264 -6.38 -1.17 21.47
CA THR A 264 -5.61 -0.96 22.70
C THR A 264 -6.49 -0.30 23.76
N SER A 265 -6.70 -1.00 24.88
CA SER A 265 -7.70 -0.69 25.91
C SER A 265 -7.63 0.72 26.49
N THR A 266 -8.78 1.27 26.86
CA THR A 266 -8.90 2.55 27.58
C THR A 266 -8.09 2.58 28.89
N CYS A 267 -7.50 3.74 29.21
CA CYS A 267 -6.90 3.99 30.52
C CYS A 267 -8.00 3.91 31.59
N ASN A 268 -8.06 2.80 32.33
CA ASN A 268 -8.79 2.77 33.59
C ASN A 268 -8.02 3.60 34.63
N ASN A 269 -8.64 4.67 35.11
CA ASN A 269 -8.21 5.40 36.30
C ASN A 269 -8.33 4.47 37.53
N SER A 270 -7.27 3.75 37.86
CA SER A 270 -7.02 3.32 39.24
C SER A 270 -6.27 4.44 39.96
N THR A 271 -7.01 5.46 40.37
CA THR A 271 -6.59 6.34 41.46
C THR A 271 -6.74 5.56 42.76
N THR A 272 -5.80 4.65 43.03
CA THR A 272 -5.53 4.24 44.41
C THR A 272 -4.94 5.45 45.11
N LEU A 273 -5.80 6.17 45.83
CA LEU A 273 -5.40 7.11 46.87
C LEU A 273 -4.49 6.37 47.84
N ILE A 274 -3.18 6.54 47.65
CA ILE A 274 -2.23 6.48 48.75
C ILE A 274 -2.44 7.77 49.52
N SER A 275 -3.31 7.71 50.54
CA SER A 275 -3.26 8.65 51.65
C SER A 275 -2.90 7.83 52.88
N ASP A 276 -1.60 7.81 53.18
CA ASP A 276 -1.13 7.57 54.53
C ASP A 276 -1.78 8.60 55.47
N SER A 277 -2.62 8.12 56.38
CA SER A 277 -2.84 8.79 57.64
C SER A 277 -2.48 7.81 58.75
N ALA A 278 -1.19 7.81 59.09
CA ALA A 278 -0.73 7.38 60.40
C ALA A 278 -1.17 8.41 61.44
N THR A 279 -2.04 7.99 62.36
CA THR A 279 -2.29 8.49 63.74
C THR A 279 -3.42 7.61 64.28
N SER A 280 -3.49 7.09 65.50
CA SER A 280 -2.69 7.20 66.71
C SER A 280 -3.33 6.20 67.70
N GLU A 281 -2.53 5.71 68.63
CA GLU A 281 -2.89 4.95 69.83
C GLU A 281 -4.28 5.25 70.43
N LYS A 282 -5.11 4.21 70.63
CA LYS A 282 -5.50 3.64 71.93
C LYS A 282 -6.46 2.48 71.77
#